data_AF-A0A498PQP3-F1
#
_entry.id   AF-A0A498PQP3-F1
#
_cell.length_a   1.000
_cell.length_b   1.000
_cell.length_c   1.000
_cell.angle_alpha   90.00
_cell.angle_beta   90.00
_cell.angle_gamma   90.00
#
_symmetry.space_group_name_H-M   'P 1'
#
loop_
_entity.id
_entity.type
_entity.pdbx_description
1 polymer ?
#
loop_
_entity_poly.entity_id
_entity_poly.type
_entity_poly.pdbx_seq_one_letter_code
_entity_poly.pdbx_strand_id
1 'polypeptide(L)'
;MSTDPPPAFDRYDPLGLDASLSADEFAVRDTYADSAPSTLTPFVAEWFEDGDLPVARELAKQFGQLGLLGMHLHAYGCGGSSAVHYDLACLELEAATSWSSATPSPAWRHSADPVPAQAGGPMVQPGPLVESGPPWAPGQ
;
A
#
# COMPACT_ATOMS: atom_id res chain seq x y z
N MET A 1 33.11 19.91 8.79
CA MET A 1 33.08 18.80 7.81
C MET A 1 32.61 17.59 8.59
N SER A 2 31.43 17.04 8.27
CA SER A 2 31.00 15.78 8.92
C SER A 2 32.00 14.68 8.56
N THR A 3 32.40 13.87 9.54
CA THR A 3 33.35 12.75 9.36
C THR A 3 32.64 11.41 9.19
N ASP A 4 31.31 11.41 9.18
CA ASP A 4 30.55 10.18 8.97
C ASP A 4 30.70 9.68 7.54
N PRO A 5 30.90 8.36 7.34
CA PRO A 5 30.91 7.77 6.01
C PRO A 5 29.55 8.00 5.34
N PRO A 6 29.54 8.29 4.02
CA PRO A 6 28.29 8.46 3.29
C PRO A 6 27.49 7.15 3.30
N PRO A 7 26.14 7.22 3.25
CA PRO A 7 25.32 6.03 3.11
C PRO A 7 25.70 5.25 1.84
N ALA A 8 25.51 3.93 1.88
CA ALA A 8 25.71 3.09 0.70
C ALA A 8 24.76 3.54 -0.43
N PHE A 9 25.26 3.54 -1.67
CA PHE A 9 24.44 3.91 -2.83
C PHE A 9 23.36 2.86 -3.08
N ASP A 10 22.10 3.26 -2.98
CA ASP A 10 20.97 2.44 -3.40
C ASP A 10 20.59 2.76 -4.86
N ARG A 11 20.57 1.73 -5.70
CA ARG A 11 20.17 1.87 -7.11
C ARG A 11 18.68 2.10 -7.30
N TYR A 12 17.87 1.72 -6.31
CA TYR A 12 16.42 1.83 -6.34
C TYR A 12 15.91 3.11 -5.69
N ASP A 13 16.73 3.68 -4.79
CA ASP A 13 16.52 5.00 -4.22
C ASP A 13 17.79 5.86 -4.33
N PRO A 14 18.21 6.23 -5.56
CA PRO A 14 19.47 6.92 -5.80
C PRO A 14 19.52 8.33 -5.18
N LEU A 15 18.37 8.88 -4.80
CA LEU A 15 18.25 10.20 -4.19
C LEU A 15 17.91 10.14 -2.70
N GLY A 16 17.71 8.96 -2.11
CA GLY A 16 17.29 8.83 -0.72
C GLY A 16 15.91 9.44 -0.45
N LEU A 17 14.98 9.33 -1.40
CA LEU A 17 13.62 9.87 -1.29
C LEU A 17 12.86 9.29 -0.10
N ASP A 18 13.15 8.05 0.30
CA ASP A 18 12.55 7.45 1.49
C ASP A 18 12.87 8.28 2.75
N ALA A 19 14.08 8.85 2.85
CA ALA A 19 14.45 9.72 3.96
C ALA A 19 13.68 11.06 4.00
N SER A 20 12.97 11.40 2.92
CA SER A 20 12.10 12.59 2.85
C SER A 20 10.66 12.31 3.29
N LEU A 21 10.28 11.03 3.44
CA LEU A 21 8.95 10.65 3.87
C LEU A 21 8.83 10.70 5.40
N SER A 22 7.68 11.18 5.86
CA SER A 22 7.27 11.10 7.25
C SER A 22 6.82 9.67 7.61
N ALA A 23 6.75 9.38 8.91
CA ALA A 23 6.29 8.06 9.39
C ALA A 23 4.85 7.73 8.97
N ASP A 24 3.98 8.73 8.83
CA ASP A 24 2.60 8.57 8.36
C ASP A 24 2.58 8.21 6.85
N GLU A 25 3.41 8.89 6.06
CA GLU A 25 3.57 8.60 4.62
C GLU A 25 4.13 7.19 4.40
N PHE A 26 5.12 6.78 5.20
CA PHE A 26 5.60 5.40 5.22
C PHE A 26 4.49 4.39 5.56
N ALA A 27 3.69 4.67 6.58
CA ALA A 27 2.60 3.78 6.99
C ALA A 27 1.53 3.62 5.88
N VAL A 28 1.20 4.71 5.18
CA VAL A 28 0.30 4.65 4.02
C VAL A 28 0.89 3.79 2.92
N ARG A 29 2.14 4.02 2.53
CA ARG A 29 2.84 3.21 1.53
C ARG A 29 2.80 1.73 1.89
N ASP A 30 3.24 1.39 3.10
CA ASP A 30 3.36 0.00 3.56
C ASP A 30 1.97 -0.69 3.68
N THR A 31 0.91 0.07 3.95
CA THR A 31 -0.47 -0.47 3.93
C THR A 31 -0.87 -0.97 2.54
N TYR A 32 -0.60 -0.19 1.49
CA TYR A 32 -0.97 -0.57 0.11
C TYR A 32 0.01 -1.56 -0.50
N ALA A 33 1.28 -1.45 -0.14
CA ALA A 33 2.34 -2.40 -0.44
C ALA A 33 1.99 -3.85 -0.10
N ASP A 34 1.41 -4.05 1.08
CA ASP A 34 1.09 -5.38 1.59
C ASP A 34 -0.27 -5.87 1.08
N SER A 35 -1.24 -4.97 0.95
CA SER A 35 -2.64 -5.33 0.64
C SER A 35 -2.96 -5.42 -0.85
N ALA A 36 -2.31 -4.63 -1.70
CA ALA A 36 -2.59 -4.61 -3.14
C ALA A 36 -2.14 -5.90 -3.85
N PRO A 37 -0.92 -6.44 -3.63
CA PRO A 37 -0.47 -7.64 -4.32
C PRO A 37 -1.31 -8.88 -4.00
N SER A 38 -1.71 -9.06 -2.73
CA SER A 38 -2.55 -10.20 -2.34
C SER A 38 -3.95 -10.16 -2.97
N THR A 39 -4.42 -8.96 -3.32
CA THR A 39 -5.77 -8.72 -3.83
C THR A 39 -5.82 -8.71 -5.36
N LEU A 40 -4.79 -8.14 -6.02
CA LEU A 40 -4.82 -7.84 -7.46
C LEU A 40 -3.96 -8.80 -8.29
N THR A 41 -2.73 -9.06 -7.86
CA THR A 41 -1.73 -9.79 -8.67
C THR A 41 -2.18 -11.19 -9.14
N PRO A 42 -2.95 -11.98 -8.35
CA PRO A 42 -3.41 -13.29 -8.82
C PRO A 42 -4.37 -13.24 -10.00
N PHE A 43 -5.09 -12.13 -10.20
CA PHE A 43 -6.23 -12.06 -11.12
C PHE A 43 -6.08 -11.01 -12.23
N VAL A 44 -5.24 -10.00 -12.03
CA VAL A 44 -5.13 -8.82 -12.92
C VAL A 44 -4.82 -9.19 -14.38
N ALA A 45 -4.03 -10.26 -14.62
CA ALA A 45 -3.71 -10.70 -15.97
C ALA A 45 -4.94 -11.25 -16.70
N GLU A 46 -5.76 -12.06 -16.04
CA GLU A 46 -7.00 -12.60 -16.61
C GLU A 46 -8.01 -11.48 -16.87
N TRP A 47 -8.23 -10.59 -15.90
CA TRP A 47 -9.13 -9.44 -16.05
C TRP A 47 -8.73 -8.51 -17.20
N PHE A 48 -7.42 -8.32 -17.39
CA PHE A 48 -6.91 -7.52 -18.50
C PHE A 48 -7.20 -8.16 -19.86
N GLU A 49 -6.93 -9.47 -20.01
CA GLU A 49 -7.16 -10.21 -21.26
C GLU A 49 -8.66 -10.34 -21.58
N ASP A 50 -9.49 -10.59 -20.57
CA ASP A 50 -10.94 -10.72 -20.73
C ASP A 50 -11.64 -9.37 -20.91
N GLY A 51 -10.99 -8.27 -20.51
CA GLY A 51 -11.57 -6.93 -20.51
C GLY A 51 -12.74 -6.78 -19.52
N ASP A 52 -12.76 -7.59 -18.47
CA ASP A 52 -13.82 -7.61 -17.45
C ASP A 52 -13.25 -7.56 -16.03
N LEU A 53 -14.02 -6.99 -15.11
CA LEU A 53 -13.68 -6.91 -13.69
C LEU A 53 -14.83 -7.49 -12.84
N PRO A 54 -14.93 -8.83 -12.75
CA PRO A 54 -16.10 -9.51 -12.18
C PRO A 54 -16.33 -9.22 -10.69
N VAL A 55 -15.29 -8.78 -9.97
CA VAL A 55 -15.32 -8.45 -8.52
C VAL A 55 -15.22 -6.95 -8.23
N ALA A 56 -15.57 -6.09 -9.21
CA ALA A 56 -15.44 -4.64 -9.09
C ALA A 56 -16.11 -4.06 -7.82
N ARG A 57 -17.27 -4.60 -7.43
CA ARG A 57 -18.02 -4.13 -6.25
C ARG A 57 -17.28 -4.46 -4.95
N GLU A 58 -16.75 -5.67 -4.84
CA GLU A 58 -16.04 -6.15 -3.66
C GLU A 58 -14.71 -5.42 -3.51
N LEU A 59 -13.98 -5.22 -4.61
CA LEU A 59 -12.76 -4.41 -4.64
C LEU A 59 -13.04 -2.96 -4.21
N ALA A 60 -14.09 -2.34 -4.74
CA ALA A 60 -14.46 -0.98 -4.34
C ALA A 60 -14.77 -0.87 -2.84
N LYS A 61 -15.42 -1.89 -2.24
CA LYS A 61 -15.67 -1.93 -0.80
C LYS A 61 -14.37 -2.09 0.00
N GLN A 62 -13.51 -3.01 -0.39
CA GLN A 62 -12.23 -3.26 0.28
C GLN A 62 -11.35 -2.01 0.25
N PHE A 63 -11.18 -1.40 -0.93
CA PHE A 63 -10.40 -0.18 -1.08
C PHE A 63 -11.06 1.03 -0.39
N GLY A 64 -12.39 1.08 -0.32
CA GLY A 64 -13.10 2.06 0.50
C GLY A 64 -12.81 1.91 1.99
N GLN A 65 -12.74 0.68 2.51
CA GLN A 65 -12.40 0.39 3.91
C GLN A 65 -10.94 0.73 4.24
N LEU A 66 -10.02 0.54 3.29
CA LEU A 66 -8.62 0.94 3.40
C LEU A 66 -8.42 2.46 3.25
N GLY A 67 -9.47 3.20 2.86
CA GLY A 67 -9.42 4.66 2.74
C GLY A 67 -8.90 5.19 1.41
N LEU A 68 -8.77 4.34 0.38
CA LEU A 68 -8.26 4.72 -0.94
C LEU A 68 -9.21 5.67 -1.70
N LEU A 69 -10.51 5.52 -1.48
CA LEU A 69 -11.52 6.24 -2.24
C LEU A 69 -11.79 7.62 -1.63
N GLY A 70 -11.51 8.67 -2.39
CA GLY A 70 -11.70 10.05 -1.93
C GLY A 70 -10.70 10.49 -0.87
N MET A 71 -9.45 10.01 -0.94
CA MET A 71 -8.41 10.25 0.07
C MET A 71 -8.29 11.71 0.52
N HIS A 72 -8.41 12.68 -0.39
CA HIS A 72 -8.29 14.12 -0.09
C HIS A 72 -9.55 14.78 0.49
N LEU A 73 -10.68 14.08 0.51
CA LEU A 73 -11.93 14.66 1.00
C LEU A 73 -11.89 14.78 2.51
N HIS A 74 -12.28 15.96 3.00
CA HIS A 74 -12.59 16.16 4.40
C HIS A 74 -14.08 15.91 4.63
N ALA A 75 -14.42 15.20 5.70
CA ALA A 75 -15.77 14.70 6.05
C ALA A 75 -16.21 13.45 5.24
N TYR A 76 -17.48 13.06 5.36
CA TYR A 76 -18.07 11.86 4.73
C TYR A 76 -17.45 10.51 5.13
N GLY A 77 -16.67 10.48 6.21
CA GLY A 77 -15.91 9.31 6.62
C GLY A 77 -14.54 9.18 5.93
N CYS A 78 -14.11 10.19 5.16
CA CYS A 78 -12.80 10.23 4.51
C CYS A 78 -11.74 10.90 5.41
N GLY A 79 -10.49 10.45 5.29
CA GLY A 79 -9.38 10.80 6.18
C GLY A 79 -8.73 12.17 5.93
N GLY A 80 -9.01 12.84 4.81
CA GLY A 80 -8.38 14.13 4.49
C GLY A 80 -6.86 14.04 4.27
N SER A 81 -6.43 13.05 3.49
CA SER A 81 -5.02 12.72 3.22
C SER A 81 -4.33 13.76 2.34
N SER A 82 -3.00 13.89 2.51
CA SER A 82 -2.14 14.73 1.68
C SER A 82 -2.03 14.21 0.24
N ALA A 83 -1.51 15.03 -0.67
CA ALA A 83 -1.13 14.61 -2.03
C ALA A 83 -0.13 13.45 -2.00
N VAL A 84 0.87 13.50 -1.11
CA VAL A 84 1.90 12.47 -0.97
C VAL A 84 1.29 11.13 -0.57
N HIS A 85 0.34 11.11 0.37
CA HIS A 85 -0.37 9.88 0.74
C HIS A 85 -1.09 9.24 -0.46
N TYR A 86 -1.78 10.05 -1.26
CA TYR A 86 -2.49 9.54 -2.43
C TYR A 86 -1.53 9.00 -3.49
N ASP A 87 -0.45 9.73 -3.78
CA ASP A 87 0.55 9.31 -4.75
C ASP A 87 1.24 8.01 -4.33
N LEU A 88 1.58 7.86 -3.03
CA LEU A 88 2.13 6.62 -2.50
C LEU A 88 1.15 5.45 -2.63
N ALA A 89 -0.14 5.66 -2.35
CA ALA A 89 -1.15 4.63 -2.54
C ALA A 89 -1.28 4.21 -4.02
N CYS A 90 -1.31 5.18 -4.94
CA CYS A 90 -1.36 4.94 -6.37
C CYS A 90 -0.14 4.17 -6.87
N LEU A 91 1.06 4.56 -6.46
CA LEU A 91 2.31 3.88 -6.82
C LEU A 91 2.28 2.40 -6.46
N GLU A 92 1.77 2.08 -5.27
CA GLU A 92 1.70 0.69 -4.81
C GLU A 92 0.64 -0.15 -5.54
N LEU A 93 -0.50 0.47 -5.87
CA LEU A 93 -1.53 -0.17 -6.69
C LEU A 93 -1.05 -0.42 -8.12
N GLU A 94 -0.34 0.54 -8.71
CA GLU A 94 0.25 0.41 -10.04
C GLU A 94 1.36 -0.66 -10.04
N ALA A 95 2.17 -0.73 -8.98
CA ALA A 95 3.16 -1.79 -8.84
C ALA A 95 2.51 -3.19 -8.81
N ALA A 96 1.37 -3.34 -8.11
CA ALA A 96 0.65 -4.61 -8.03
C ALA A 96 -0.01 -5.06 -9.36
N THR A 97 -0.28 -4.12 -10.27
CA THR A 97 -0.99 -4.39 -11.54
C THR A 97 -0.07 -4.41 -12.76
N SER A 98 1.07 -3.71 -12.72
CA SER A 98 2.06 -3.67 -13.81
C SER A 98 3.09 -4.80 -13.74
N TRP A 99 3.27 -5.43 -12.57
CA TRP A 99 4.33 -6.40 -12.33
C TRP A 99 3.85 -7.85 -12.40
N SER A 100 4.40 -8.63 -13.34
CA SER A 100 4.14 -10.07 -13.48
C SER A 100 4.59 -10.88 -12.25
N SER A 101 3.82 -11.92 -11.93
CA SER A 101 3.66 -12.66 -10.66
C SER A 101 4.85 -13.33 -9.95
N ALA A 102 6.11 -12.90 -10.13
CA ALA A 102 7.27 -13.64 -9.61
C ALA A 102 8.22 -12.86 -8.68
N THR A 103 7.87 -11.68 -8.19
CA THR A 103 8.80 -10.92 -7.31
C THR A 103 8.08 -10.49 -6.05
N PRO A 104 8.59 -10.83 -4.85
CA PRO A 104 8.09 -10.25 -3.60
C PRO A 104 8.33 -8.73 -3.61
N SER A 105 7.67 -8.04 -2.68
CA SER A 105 7.71 -6.61 -2.40
C SER A 105 8.80 -5.84 -3.15
N PRO A 106 8.45 -4.80 -3.94
CA PRO A 106 9.38 -4.18 -4.87
C PRO A 106 10.76 -3.93 -4.25
N ALA A 107 11.81 -4.31 -4.98
CA ALA A 107 13.19 -4.20 -4.50
C ALA A 107 13.61 -2.75 -4.14
N TRP A 108 12.80 -1.75 -4.49
CA TRP A 108 12.97 -0.35 -4.09
C TRP A 108 12.61 -0.04 -2.64
N ARG A 109 12.06 -0.99 -1.87
CA ARG A 109 11.70 -0.80 -0.45
C ARG A 109 12.87 -0.77 0.55
N HIS A 110 14.08 -1.12 0.15
CA HIS A 110 15.15 -1.51 1.09
C HIS A 110 16.19 -0.41 1.40
N SER A 111 15.88 0.87 1.23
CA SER A 111 16.86 1.95 1.43
C SER A 111 16.90 2.54 2.86
N ALA A 112 15.89 2.32 3.70
CA ALA A 112 15.81 2.93 5.04
C ALA A 112 15.80 1.90 6.19
N ASP A 113 16.62 2.13 7.22
CA ASP A 113 16.49 1.50 8.54
C ASP A 113 15.09 1.79 9.12
N PRO A 114 14.47 0.85 9.87
CA PRO A 114 13.15 1.06 10.46
C PRO A 114 13.15 2.28 11.38
N VAL A 115 12.30 3.26 11.07
CA VAL A 115 12.04 4.41 11.95
C VAL A 115 11.38 3.88 13.24
N PRO A 116 11.94 4.14 14.43
CA PRO A 116 11.31 3.71 15.67
C PRO A 116 9.95 4.40 15.81
N ALA A 117 8.91 3.59 16.04
CA ALA A 117 7.54 4.06 16.21
C ALA A 117 7.48 5.20 17.24
N GLN A 118 7.21 6.43 16.79
CA GLN A 118 6.85 7.51 17.71
C GLN A 118 5.40 7.34 18.14
N ALA A 119 5.18 7.31 19.45
CA ALA A 119 3.85 7.31 20.02
C ALA A 119 3.15 8.65 19.77
N GLY A 120 2.02 8.64 19.05
CA GLY A 120 0.95 9.62 19.31
C GLY A 120 0.22 10.22 18.11
N GLY A 121 -0.89 9.59 17.73
CA GLY A 121 -2.05 10.13 17.01
C GLY A 121 -3.09 9.02 16.91
N PRO A 122 -4.41 9.25 17.08
CA PRO A 122 -5.37 8.14 17.08
C PRO A 122 -5.51 7.60 15.66
N MET A 123 -4.71 6.59 15.36
CA MET A 123 -4.96 5.66 14.28
C MET A 123 -6.35 5.07 14.55
N VAL A 124 -7.32 5.34 13.67
CA VAL A 124 -8.61 4.65 13.69
C VAL A 124 -8.28 3.18 13.48
N GLN A 125 -8.28 2.42 14.58
CA GLN A 125 -8.09 0.98 14.54
C GLN A 125 -9.21 0.41 13.68
N PRO A 126 -8.91 -0.34 12.60
CA PRO A 126 -9.95 -1.15 11.99
C PRO A 126 -10.52 -2.06 13.08
N GLY A 127 -11.85 -2.12 13.18
CA GLY A 127 -12.54 -3.00 14.13
C GLY A 127 -12.07 -4.45 13.97
N PRO A 128 -12.26 -5.30 14.99
CA PRO A 128 -11.71 -6.66 15.00
C PRO A 128 -12.08 -7.41 13.72
N LEU A 129 -11.06 -7.94 13.04
CA LEU A 129 -11.23 -8.93 11.99
C LEU A 129 -11.94 -10.13 12.62
N VAL A 130 -13.23 -10.26 12.34
CA VAL A 130 -13.94 -11.52 12.55
C VAL A 130 -13.22 -12.53 11.66
N GLU A 131 -12.55 -13.50 12.28
CA GLU A 131 -12.08 -14.72 11.60
C GLU A 131 -13.30 -15.53 11.15
N SER A 132 -14.00 -15.04 10.14
CA SER A 132 -14.81 -15.90 9.29
C SER A 132 -13.90 -16.30 8.14
N GLY A 133 -13.52 -17.57 8.09
CA GLY A 133 -12.87 -18.14 6.91
C GLY A 133 -13.65 -17.78 5.64
N PRO A 134 -12.98 -17.76 4.47
CA PRO A 134 -13.59 -17.28 3.25
C PRO A 134 -14.86 -18.08 2.91
N PRO A 135 -15.99 -17.41 2.59
CA PRO A 135 -17.26 -18.08 2.26
C PRO A 135 -17.21 -18.91 0.96
N TRP A 136 -16.06 -18.95 0.28
CA TRP A 136 -15.82 -19.67 -0.96
C TRP A 136 -14.96 -20.93 -0.78
N ALA A 137 -14.52 -21.26 0.45
CA ALA A 137 -13.87 -22.54 0.72
C ALA A 137 -14.85 -23.70 0.43
N PRO A 138 -14.52 -24.69 -0.43
CA PRO A 138 -15.39 -25.83 -0.65
C PRO A 138 -15.56 -26.62 0.65
N GLY A 139 -16.81 -26.91 1.00
CA GLY A 139 -17.20 -27.51 2.28
C GLY A 139 -16.51 -28.85 2.59
N GLN A 140 -16.20 -29.05 3.87
CA GLN A 140 -16.02 -30.36 4.50
C GLN A 140 -17.39 -30.96 4.83
#